data_AF-A0A6S7LET6-F1
#
_entry.id   AF-A0A6S7LET6-F1
#
_cell.length_a   1.000
_cell.length_b   1.000
_cell.length_c   1.000
_cell.angle_alpha   90.00
_cell.angle_beta   90.00
_cell.angle_gamma   90.00
#
_symmetry.space_group_name_H-M   'P 1'
#
loop_
_entity.id
_entity.type
_entity.pdbx_description
1 polymer ?
#
loop_
_entity_poly.entity_id
_entity_poly.type
_entity_poly.pdbx_seq_one_letter_code
_entity_poly.pdbx_strand_id
1 'polypeptide(L)'
;MPIDKTDIKNIKLYHTGLAAKKSIADQSDWNINWPPTSEVISEEECAKLVPVELFNLLALVTNATEEVPPSDTFVEVTDEARAKLVSICMDIIYLSSNGRIQTPKSLALVLHCDT
;
A
#
# COMPACT_ATOMS: atom_id res chain seq x y z
N MET A 1 -6.70 -17.81 -33.67
CA MET A 1 -5.47 -17.00 -33.63
C MET A 1 -4.76 -17.32 -32.33
N PRO A 2 -3.52 -17.85 -32.33
CA PRO A 2 -2.80 -18.10 -31.08
C PRO A 2 -2.50 -16.77 -30.39
N ILE A 3 -2.74 -16.70 -29.08
CA ILE A 3 -2.46 -15.53 -28.25
C ILE A 3 -0.94 -15.41 -28.11
N ASP A 4 -0.37 -14.25 -28.45
CA ASP A 4 1.07 -14.01 -28.32
C ASP A 4 1.49 -13.99 -26.84
N LYS A 5 2.72 -14.44 -26.53
CA LYS A 5 3.28 -14.39 -25.17
C LYS A 5 3.32 -12.96 -24.63
N THR A 6 3.49 -11.97 -25.51
CA THR A 6 3.40 -10.54 -25.17
C THR A 6 2.00 -10.16 -24.68
N ASP A 7 0.96 -10.65 -25.37
CA ASP A 7 -0.43 -10.40 -24.98
C ASP A 7 -0.74 -11.05 -23.62
N ILE A 8 -0.27 -12.28 -23.39
CA ILE A 8 -0.41 -12.95 -22.09
C ILE A 8 0.24 -12.15 -20.96
N LYS A 9 1.43 -11.58 -21.20
CA LYS A 9 2.12 -10.73 -20.21
C LYS A 9 1.32 -9.46 -19.91
N ASN A 10 0.83 -8.78 -20.94
CA ASN A 10 0.06 -7.54 -20.79
C ASN A 10 -1.27 -7.78 -20.06
N ILE A 11 -1.96 -8.89 -20.39
CA ILE A 11 -3.18 -9.31 -19.71
C ILE A 11 -2.92 -9.54 -18.21
N LYS A 12 -1.85 -10.28 -17.86
CA LYS A 12 -1.50 -10.52 -16.46
C LYS A 12 -1.23 -9.22 -15.70
N LEU A 13 -0.43 -8.32 -16.27
CA LEU A 13 -0.12 -7.03 -15.67
C LEU A 13 -1.38 -6.18 -15.45
N TYR A 14 -2.27 -6.15 -16.45
CA TYR A 14 -3.54 -5.44 -16.36
C TYR A 14 -4.43 -6.00 -15.25
N HIS A 15 -4.54 -7.33 -15.14
CA HIS A 15 -5.32 -7.96 -14.07
C HIS A 15 -4.72 -7.71 -12.68
N THR A 16 -3.39 -7.70 -12.54
CA THR A 16 -2.73 -7.31 -11.28
C THR A 16 -3.06 -5.86 -10.90
N GLY A 17 -3.02 -4.94 -11.87
CA GLY A 17 -3.42 -3.55 -11.66
C GLY A 17 -4.90 -3.39 -11.27
N LEU A 18 -5.79 -4.18 -11.89
CA LEU A 18 -7.20 -4.21 -11.51
C LEU A 18 -7.43 -4.75 -10.10
N ALA A 19 -6.69 -5.78 -9.69
CA ALA A 19 -6.74 -6.31 -8.34
C ALA A 19 -6.31 -5.26 -7.31
N ALA A 20 -5.17 -4.60 -7.52
CA ALA A 20 -4.71 -3.51 -6.65
C ALA A 20 -5.72 -2.34 -6.59
N LYS A 21 -6.29 -1.94 -7.74
CA LYS A 21 -7.35 -0.92 -7.79
C LYS A 21 -8.58 -1.34 -6.98
N LYS A 22 -8.97 -2.61 -7.06
CA LYS A 22 -10.09 -3.16 -6.30
C LYS A 22 -9.79 -3.15 -4.80
N SER A 23 -8.63 -3.60 -4.37
CA SER A 23 -8.26 -3.61 -2.94
C SER A 23 -8.25 -2.20 -2.34
N ILE A 24 -7.84 -1.18 -3.10
CA ILE A 24 -7.93 0.22 -2.68
C ILE A 24 -9.40 0.69 -2.54
N ALA A 25 -10.27 0.29 -3.48
CA ALA A 25 -11.67 0.70 -3.48
C ALA A 25 -12.52 -0.04 -2.43
N ASP A 26 -12.21 -1.31 -2.17
CA ASP A 26 -12.94 -2.18 -1.23
C ASP A 26 -12.60 -1.86 0.24
N GLN A 27 -11.55 -1.07 0.48
CA GLN A 27 -11.20 -0.52 1.79
C GLN A 27 -12.23 0.56 2.18
N SER A 28 -13.43 0.09 2.53
CA SER A 28 -14.67 0.86 2.53
C SER A 28 -14.84 1.80 3.72
N ASP A 29 -14.02 1.65 4.77
CA ASP A 29 -14.14 2.47 5.97
C ASP A 29 -12.75 2.84 6.49
N TRP A 30 -12.18 3.92 5.93
CA TRP A 30 -11.12 4.68 6.60
C TRP A 30 -11.74 5.45 7.77
N ASN A 31 -12.24 4.70 8.76
CA ASN A 31 -12.92 5.24 9.94
C ASN A 31 -11.87 5.67 10.98
N ILE A 32 -10.89 6.45 10.52
CA ILE A 32 -9.96 7.13 11.43
C ILE A 32 -10.73 8.31 11.99
N ASN A 33 -10.91 8.35 13.30
CA ASN A 33 -11.36 9.56 13.97
C ASN A 33 -10.35 10.67 13.66
N TRP A 34 -10.76 11.63 12.83
CA TRP A 34 -9.92 12.75 12.47
C TRP A 34 -10.18 13.93 13.43
N PRO A 35 -9.13 14.56 14.01
CA PRO A 35 -7.71 14.24 13.84
C PRO A 35 -7.31 12.96 14.61
N PRO A 36 -6.36 12.16 14.09
CA PRO A 36 -5.84 11.01 14.81
C PRO A 36 -5.24 11.48 16.14
N THR A 37 -5.67 10.87 17.24
CA THR A 37 -5.04 11.07 18.55
C THR A 37 -3.67 10.41 18.54
N SER A 38 -2.75 10.85 19.40
CA SER A 38 -1.39 10.28 19.49
C SER A 38 -1.35 8.76 19.71
N GLU A 39 -2.43 8.18 20.23
CA GLU A 39 -2.60 6.74 20.46
C GLU A 39 -2.95 5.95 19.17
N VAL A 40 -3.46 6.62 18.13
CA VAL A 40 -3.80 6.03 16.81
C VAL A 40 -2.58 6.03 15.87
N ILE A 41 -1.44 6.54 16.34
CA ILE A 41 -0.21 6.77 15.58
C ILE A 41 0.82 5.70 15.97
N SER A 42 0.46 4.43 15.85
CA SER A 42 1.44 3.35 15.85
C SER A 42 1.69 2.89 14.42
N GLU A 43 2.90 2.41 14.14
CA GLU A 43 3.25 1.81 12.84
C GLU A 43 2.29 0.67 12.47
N GLU A 44 1.83 -0.06 13.49
CA GLU A 44 0.87 -1.17 13.37
C GLU A 44 -0.54 -0.69 12.99
N GLU A 45 -1.01 0.43 13.54
CA GLU A 45 -2.27 1.07 13.13
C GLU A 45 -2.16 1.65 11.71
N CYS A 46 -1.00 2.21 11.35
CA CYS A 46 -0.76 2.73 10.00
C CYS A 46 -0.66 1.62 8.94
N ALA A 47 -0.15 0.45 9.31
CA ALA A 47 -0.13 -0.73 8.44
C ALA A 47 -1.55 -1.27 8.17
N LYS A 48 -2.47 -1.22 9.14
CA LYS A 48 -3.90 -1.60 8.94
C LYS A 48 -4.62 -0.71 7.92
N LEU A 49 -4.09 0.48 7.68
CA LEU A 49 -4.62 1.41 6.69
C LEU A 49 -4.14 1.09 5.27
N VAL A 50 -3.20 0.19 5.06
CA VAL A 50 -2.68 -0.10 3.72
C VAL A 50 -3.19 -1.46 3.24
N PRO A 51 -3.78 -1.55 2.02
CA PRO A 51 -4.09 -2.84 1.42
C PRO A 51 -2.81 -3.65 1.21
N VAL A 52 -2.82 -4.91 1.66
CA VAL A 52 -1.68 -5.83 1.56
C VAL A 52 -1.21 -5.96 0.12
N GLU A 53 -2.12 -6.02 -0.84
CA GLU A 53 -1.81 -6.15 -2.26
C GLU A 53 -1.10 -4.91 -2.82
N LEU A 54 -1.47 -3.71 -2.34
CA LEU A 54 -0.80 -2.46 -2.72
C LEU A 54 0.61 -2.41 -2.15
N PHE A 55 0.76 -2.74 -0.86
CA PHE A 55 2.07 -2.76 -0.20
C PHE A 55 3.01 -3.77 -0.87
N ASN A 56 2.55 -5.00 -1.06
CA ASN A 56 3.32 -6.09 -1.64
C ASN A 56 3.73 -5.80 -3.09
N LEU A 57 2.82 -5.20 -3.88
CA LEU A 57 3.14 -4.75 -5.23
C LEU A 57 4.23 -3.68 -5.21
N LEU A 58 4.12 -2.69 -4.32
CA LEU A 58 5.12 -1.62 -4.19
C LEU A 58 6.48 -2.13 -3.72
N ALA A 59 6.49 -3.06 -2.75
CA ALA A 59 7.71 -3.68 -2.26
C ALA A 59 8.45 -4.42 -3.39
N LEU A 60 7.72 -5.15 -4.24
CA LEU A 60 8.27 -5.80 -5.42
C LEU A 60 8.84 -4.81 -6.44
N VAL A 61 8.07 -3.80 -6.87
CA VAL A 61 8.52 -2.87 -7.93
C VAL A 61 9.65 -1.94 -7.49
N THR A 62 9.84 -1.76 -6.19
CA THR A 62 10.93 -0.97 -5.61
C THR A 62 12.16 -1.81 -5.23
N ASN A 63 12.11 -3.14 -5.42
CA ASN A 63 13.12 -4.10 -4.94
C ASN A 63 13.36 -4.02 -3.42
N ALA A 64 12.35 -3.64 -2.64
CA ALA A 64 12.42 -3.67 -1.18
C ALA A 64 12.34 -5.10 -0.62
N THR A 65 11.89 -6.05 -1.43
CA THR A 65 11.89 -7.49 -1.16
C THR A 65 12.30 -8.27 -2.41
N GLU A 66 12.91 -9.43 -2.22
CA GLU A 66 13.12 -10.43 -3.27
C GLU A 66 12.09 -11.56 -3.20
N GLU A 67 11.24 -11.58 -2.18
CA GLU A 67 10.23 -12.61 -1.98
C GLU A 67 9.03 -12.37 -2.92
N VAL A 68 8.49 -13.46 -3.47
CA VAL A 68 7.18 -13.40 -4.15
C VAL A 68 6.12 -13.36 -3.05
N PRO A 69 5.39 -12.25 -2.88
CA PRO A 69 4.48 -12.06 -1.76
C PRO A 69 3.40 -13.14 -1.70
N PRO A 70 3.05 -13.63 -0.50
CA PRO A 70 1.73 -14.21 -0.26
C PRO A 70 0.64 -13.19 -0.61
N SER A 71 -0.54 -13.66 -1.02
CA SER A 71 -1.65 -12.78 -1.39
C SER A 71 -2.32 -12.10 -0.19
N ASP A 72 -2.07 -12.57 1.03
CA ASP A 72 -2.84 -12.26 2.24
C ASP A 72 -2.01 -11.70 3.41
N THR A 73 -0.67 -11.68 3.32
CA THR A 73 0.21 -11.10 4.35
C THR A 73 1.20 -10.11 3.75
N PHE A 74 1.62 -9.12 4.56
CA PHE A 74 2.69 -8.21 4.16
C PHE A 74 4.01 -8.98 3.96
N VAL A 75 4.77 -8.60 2.94
CA VAL A 75 6.14 -9.07 2.77
C VAL A 75 7.08 -8.50 3.81
N GLU A 76 8.12 -9.26 4.11
CA GLU A 76 9.22 -8.81 4.94
C GLU A 76 10.09 -7.80 4.18
N VAL A 77 10.37 -6.67 4.84
CA VAL A 77 11.18 -5.56 4.36
C VAL A 77 11.88 -4.91 5.57
N THR A 78 12.92 -4.12 5.35
CA THR A 78 13.54 -3.32 6.42
C THR A 78 12.57 -2.24 6.93
N ASP A 79 12.71 -1.82 8.19
CA ASP A 79 11.87 -0.78 8.79
C ASP A 79 11.91 0.53 7.98
N GLU A 80 13.11 0.92 7.51
CA GLU A 80 13.27 2.10 6.65
C GLU A 80 12.48 1.98 5.33
N ALA A 81 12.50 0.79 4.71
CA ALA A 81 11.75 0.54 3.49
C ALA A 81 10.24 0.50 3.77
N ARG A 82 9.83 -0.14 4.87
CA ARG A 82 8.43 -0.21 5.32
C ARG A 82 7.82 1.18 5.46
N ALA A 83 8.49 2.08 6.17
CA ALA A 83 8.05 3.47 6.36
C ALA A 83 7.80 4.20 5.03
N LYS A 84 8.76 4.11 4.10
CA LYS A 84 8.66 4.73 2.78
C LYS A 84 7.54 4.12 1.95
N LEU A 85 7.42 2.79 1.96
CA LEU A 85 6.37 2.07 1.24
C LEU A 85 4.98 2.44 1.76
N VAL A 86 4.78 2.48 3.08
CA VAL A 86 3.52 2.92 3.71
C VAL A 86 3.20 4.36 3.32
N SER A 87 4.18 5.25 3.32
CA SER A 87 4.01 6.66 2.88
C SER A 87 3.54 6.77 1.42
N ILE A 88 4.12 5.97 0.52
CA ILE A 88 3.71 5.90 -0.90
C ILE A 88 2.29 5.32 -1.03
N CYS A 89 1.96 4.28 -0.25
CA CYS A 89 0.61 3.71 -0.24
C CYS A 89 -0.43 4.78 0.15
N MET A 90 -0.14 5.54 1.21
CA MET A 90 -1.00 6.63 1.67
C MET A 90 -1.19 7.72 0.61
N ASP A 91 -0.16 8.06 -0.17
CA ASP A 91 -0.30 8.99 -1.30
C ASP A 91 -1.22 8.44 -2.39
N ILE A 92 -1.03 7.18 -2.78
CA ILE A 92 -1.85 6.52 -3.80
C ILE A 92 -3.30 6.47 -3.36
N ILE A 93 -3.57 6.13 -2.10
CA ILE A 93 -4.91 6.11 -1.54
C ILE A 93 -5.51 7.52 -1.54
N TYR A 94 -4.79 8.52 -1.05
CA TYR A 94 -5.24 9.91 -1.05
C TYR A 94 -5.63 10.36 -2.46
N LEU A 95 -4.76 10.11 -3.45
CA LEU A 95 -5.02 10.42 -4.86
C LEU A 95 -6.23 9.64 -5.42
N SER A 96 -6.33 8.34 -5.13
CA SER A 96 -7.44 7.49 -5.60
C SER A 96 -8.80 7.97 -5.06
N SER A 97 -8.79 8.58 -3.87
CA SER A 97 -9.98 9.14 -3.23
C SER A 97 -10.34 10.54 -3.72
N ASN A 98 -9.56 11.14 -4.62
CA ASN A 98 -9.61 12.57 -4.95
C ASN A 98 -9.52 13.47 -3.71
N GLY A 99 -8.66 13.10 -2.75
CA GLY A 99 -8.45 13.82 -1.49
C GLY A 99 -9.58 13.71 -0.45
N ARG A 100 -10.55 12.82 -0.66
CA ARG A 100 -11.66 12.61 0.29
C ARG A 100 -11.23 11.82 1.53
N ILE A 101 -10.28 10.92 1.37
CA ILE A 101 -9.71 10.13 2.48
C ILE A 101 -8.48 10.89 2.99
N GLN A 102 -8.54 11.35 4.24
CA GLN A 102 -7.37 11.93 4.91
C GLN A 102 -6.45 10.79 5.35
N THR A 103 -5.18 10.87 4.95
CA THR A 103 -4.16 9.89 5.32
C THR A 103 -3.17 10.51 6.31
N PRO A 104 -2.75 9.78 7.36
CA PRO A 104 -1.82 10.29 8.36
C PRO A 104 -0.36 10.26 7.85
N LYS A 105 -0.11 10.73 6.62
CA LYS A 105 1.22 10.63 5.97
C LYS A 105 2.32 11.32 6.77
N SER A 106 2.05 12.53 7.26
CA SER A 106 3.01 13.27 8.10
C SER A 106 3.31 12.52 9.41
N LEU A 107 2.39 11.71 9.89
CA LEU A 107 2.54 10.95 11.13
C LEU A 107 3.35 9.67 10.92
N ALA A 108 3.11 8.96 9.81
CA ALA A 108 3.90 7.79 9.42
C ALA A 108 5.39 8.13 9.20
N LEU A 109 5.70 9.34 8.74
CA LEU A 109 7.08 9.80 8.54
C LEU A 109 7.75 10.31 9.83
N VAL A 110 6.99 10.94 10.73
CA VAL A 110 7.53 11.51 11.99
C VAL A 110 7.95 10.44 12.99
N LEU A 111 7.25 9.30 13.06
CA LEU A 111 7.60 8.18 13.96
C LEU A 111 9.03 7.65 13.78
N HIS A 112 9.66 7.85 12.62
CA HIS A 112 11.03 7.38 12.34
C HIS A 112 12.11 8.47 12.49
N CYS A 113 11.77 9.72 12.78
CA CYS A 113 12.77 10.76 13.08
C CYS A 113 13.14 10.84 14.57
N ASP A 114 12.38 10.18 15.45
CA ASP A 114 12.55 10.26 16.91
C ASP A 114 13.20 9.01 17.55
N THR A 115 13.82 8.12 16.75
CA THR A 115 14.67 7.00 17.22
C THR A 115 16.08 7.11 16.67
#